data_AF-H0HWJ1-F1
#
_entry.id   AF-H0HWJ1-F1
#
_cell.length_a   1.000
_cell.length_b   1.000
_cell.length_c   1.000
_cell.angle_alpha   90.00
_cell.angle_beta   90.00
_cell.angle_gamma   90.00
#
_symmetry.space_group_name_H-M   'P 1'
#
loop_
_entity.id
_entity.type
_entity.pdbx_description
1 polymer ?
#
loop_
_entity_poly.entity_id
_entity_poly.type
_entity_poly.pdbx_seq_one_letter_code
_entity_poly.pdbx_strand_id
1 'polypeptide(L)'
;MADRFLAHATAIAFVCLVAGNASVAGQHAAKTAKAGATRIDICHGFGCHFTSGLDLGTADGRRFSRIMAAGASSPKAERAAVSRAVRYYEDRAAGVIGIHDQPKSIASQHHRRGQMDCVDESTNTRSLLLYLERRGLLKHHTVDRNVTRGFLLDGRYPHATAVLRDRSGTKWAIDSWYEPAGGPPDIRPLSEWLKRGVMGVR
;
A
#
# COMPACT_ATOMS: atom_id res chain seq x y z
N MET A 1 -17.97 -47.88 -51.38
CA MET A 1 -17.57 -46.54 -51.88
C MET A 1 -18.21 -45.52 -50.95
N ALA A 2 -17.66 -45.27 -49.75
CA ALA A 2 -16.60 -44.27 -49.45
C ALA A 2 -17.04 -42.86 -49.92
N ASP A 3 -17.74 -42.10 -49.07
CA ASP A 3 -17.23 -41.15 -48.05
C ASP A 3 -17.09 -39.73 -48.63
N ARG A 4 -18.04 -38.82 -48.37
CA ARG A 4 -18.18 -37.94 -47.19
C ARG A 4 -17.38 -36.64 -47.33
N PHE A 5 -18.12 -35.58 -47.65
CA PHE A 5 -17.73 -34.17 -47.58
C PHE A 5 -17.17 -33.82 -46.20
N LEU A 6 -15.93 -33.33 -46.13
CA LEU A 6 -15.42 -32.61 -44.97
C LEU A 6 -15.22 -31.14 -45.33
N ALA A 7 -16.09 -30.29 -44.79
CA ALA A 7 -15.91 -28.85 -44.76
C ALA A 7 -14.75 -28.51 -43.80
N HIS A 8 -13.78 -27.75 -44.30
CA HIS A 8 -12.73 -27.18 -43.46
C HIS A 8 -13.30 -26.01 -42.64
N ALA A 9 -13.67 -26.28 -41.39
CA ALA A 9 -13.93 -25.24 -40.40
C ALA A 9 -12.59 -24.83 -39.76
N THR A 10 -12.00 -23.75 -40.25
CA THR A 10 -10.82 -23.13 -39.66
C THR A 10 -11.25 -22.44 -38.36
N ALA A 11 -11.04 -23.08 -37.22
CA ALA A 11 -11.26 -22.49 -35.91
C ALA A 11 -10.16 -21.45 -35.64
N ILE A 12 -10.50 -20.16 -35.81
CA ILE A 12 -9.65 -19.06 -35.35
C ILE A 12 -9.77 -19.02 -33.82
N ALA A 13 -8.77 -19.58 -33.13
CA ALA A 13 -8.64 -19.45 -31.69
C ALA A 13 -8.31 -17.99 -31.35
N PHE A 14 -9.33 -17.23 -30.92
CA PHE A 14 -9.16 -15.91 -30.35
C PHE A 14 -8.51 -16.07 -28.97
N VAL A 15 -7.17 -16.02 -28.93
CA VAL A 15 -6.43 -15.92 -27.68
C VAL A 15 -6.71 -14.53 -27.11
N CYS A 16 -7.70 -14.45 -26.22
CA CYS A 16 -7.87 -13.29 -25.35
C CYS A 16 -6.67 -13.21 -24.41
N LEU A 17 -5.64 -12.45 -24.80
CA LEU A 17 -4.65 -11.94 -23.87
C LEU A 17 -5.40 -11.04 -22.88
N VAL A 18 -5.74 -11.59 -21.72
CA VAL A 18 -6.14 -10.78 -20.56
C VAL A 18 -4.89 -10.07 -20.07
N ALA A 19 -4.56 -8.94 -20.70
CA ALA A 19 -3.65 -7.97 -20.12
C ALA A 19 -4.32 -7.46 -18.84
N GLY A 20 -3.95 -8.03 -17.70
CA GLY A 20 -4.41 -7.54 -16.41
C GLY A 20 -4.02 -6.07 -16.28
N ASN A 21 -5.01 -5.18 -16.24
CA ASN A 21 -4.82 -3.76 -15.95
C ASN A 21 -4.32 -3.59 -14.51
N ALA A 22 -3.03 -3.88 -14.27
CA ALA A 22 -2.38 -3.53 -13.03
C ALA A 22 -2.22 -2.02 -13.00
N SER A 23 -2.87 -1.35 -12.04
CA SER A 23 -2.67 0.09 -11.82
C SER A 23 -1.20 0.39 -11.57
N VAL A 24 -0.75 1.60 -11.93
CA VAL A 24 0.64 2.06 -11.70
C VAL A 24 1.04 1.83 -10.24
N ALA A 25 0.16 2.19 -9.30
CA ALA A 25 0.31 1.90 -7.87
C ALA A 25 0.50 0.40 -7.56
N GLY A 26 -0.26 -0.48 -8.21
CA GLY A 26 -0.13 -1.94 -8.07
C GLY A 26 1.20 -2.47 -8.60
N GLN A 27 1.71 -1.90 -9.69
CA GLN A 27 2.99 -2.27 -10.28
C GLN A 27 4.17 -1.87 -9.39
N HIS A 28 4.12 -0.69 -8.75
CA HIS A 28 5.16 -0.24 -7.81
C HIS A 28 5.22 -1.09 -6.54
N ALA A 29 4.07 -1.41 -5.95
CA ALA A 29 4.05 -2.29 -4.80
C ALA A 29 4.53 -3.71 -5.16
N ALA A 30 4.25 -4.20 -6.38
CA ALA A 30 4.77 -5.47 -6.89
C ALA A 30 6.29 -5.42 -7.16
N LYS A 31 6.82 -4.29 -7.67
CA LYS A 31 8.26 -4.08 -7.85
C LYS A 31 8.99 -4.09 -6.52
N THR A 32 8.43 -3.43 -5.50
CA THR A 32 8.91 -3.51 -4.13
C THR A 32 8.84 -4.96 -3.64
N ALA A 33 7.81 -5.75 -3.99
CA ALA A 33 7.68 -7.16 -3.61
C ALA A 33 8.81 -8.10 -4.08
N LYS A 34 9.81 -7.63 -4.84
CA LYS A 34 10.99 -8.43 -5.20
C LYS A 34 11.91 -8.67 -3.98
N ALA A 35 12.41 -9.90 -3.84
CA ALA A 35 13.36 -10.27 -2.79
C ALA A 35 14.65 -9.43 -2.91
N GLY A 36 15.19 -8.97 -1.77
CA GLY A 36 16.43 -8.19 -1.73
C GLY A 36 16.30 -6.69 -2.07
N ALA A 37 15.09 -6.16 -2.30
CA ALA A 37 14.90 -4.75 -2.59
C ALA A 37 15.47 -3.87 -1.45
N THR A 38 16.56 -3.18 -1.75
CA THR A 38 17.14 -2.09 -0.94
C THR A 38 16.54 -0.75 -1.31
N ARG A 39 15.80 -0.67 -2.42
CA ARG A 39 15.13 0.54 -2.88
C ARG A 39 13.62 0.36 -2.87
N ILE A 40 12.90 1.35 -2.35
CA ILE A 40 11.45 1.46 -2.46
C ILE A 40 11.13 2.72 -3.25
N ASP A 41 10.29 2.60 -4.28
CA ASP A 41 9.79 3.76 -5.02
C ASP A 41 8.63 4.39 -4.21
N ILE A 42 8.77 5.66 -3.87
CA ILE A 42 7.78 6.46 -3.13
C ILE A 42 6.90 7.21 -4.14
N CYS A 43 5.60 6.94 -4.12
CA CYS A 43 4.59 7.66 -4.89
C CYS A 43 4.24 8.99 -4.22
N HIS A 44 4.08 10.06 -5.00
CA HIS A 44 3.52 11.35 -4.57
C HIS A 44 2.93 12.11 -5.76
N GLY A 45 2.30 13.25 -5.51
CA GLY A 45 1.68 14.11 -6.52
C GLY A 45 0.26 13.70 -6.91
N PHE A 46 -0.38 12.84 -6.13
CA PHE A 46 -1.70 12.22 -6.34
C PHE A 46 -1.67 11.15 -7.42
N GLY A 47 -2.25 9.98 -7.13
CA GLY A 47 -2.32 8.86 -8.07
C GLY A 47 -0.96 8.32 -8.55
N CYS A 48 0.09 8.47 -7.75
CA CYS A 48 1.48 8.15 -8.05
C CYS A 48 2.03 8.89 -9.28
N HIS A 49 1.67 10.17 -9.43
CA HIS A 49 2.10 11.00 -10.56
C HIS A 49 3.63 11.18 -10.60
N PHE A 50 4.26 11.34 -9.44
CA PHE A 50 5.70 11.38 -9.28
C PHE A 50 6.18 10.19 -8.47
N THR A 51 7.43 9.79 -8.75
CA THR A 51 8.14 8.80 -7.96
C THR A 51 9.49 9.34 -7.49
N SER A 52 9.82 9.07 -6.23
CA SER A 52 11.14 9.30 -5.66
C SER A 52 11.63 7.99 -5.07
N GLY A 53 12.82 7.51 -5.42
CA GLY A 53 13.28 6.25 -4.85
C GLY A 53 14.08 6.44 -3.57
N LEU A 54 13.67 5.70 -2.54
CA LEU A 54 14.29 5.66 -1.23
C LEU A 54 15.17 4.42 -1.12
N ASP A 55 16.48 4.64 -0.98
CA ASP A 55 17.43 3.56 -0.68
C ASP A 55 17.50 3.33 0.84
N LEU A 56 17.08 2.14 1.27
CA LEU A 56 17.14 1.64 2.63
C LEU A 56 18.45 0.88 2.84
N GLY A 57 19.41 1.54 3.49
CA GLY A 57 20.72 0.98 3.80
C GLY A 57 20.70 0.02 5.00
N THR A 58 21.89 -0.47 5.37
CA THR A 58 22.03 -1.38 6.51
C THR A 58 21.57 -0.75 7.83
N ALA A 59 21.74 0.56 8.00
CA ALA A 59 21.29 1.28 9.18
C ALA A 59 19.75 1.28 9.29
N ASP A 60 19.04 1.54 8.20
CA ASP A 60 17.58 1.46 8.12
C ASP A 60 17.11 0.03 8.41
N GLY A 61 17.73 -0.98 7.79
CA GLY A 61 17.41 -2.38 8.03
C GLY A 61 17.53 -2.79 9.51
N ARG A 62 18.61 -2.36 10.18
CA ARG A 62 18.78 -2.58 11.64
C ARG A 62 17.74 -1.82 12.46
N ARG A 63 17.38 -0.59 12.06
CA ARG A 63 16.36 0.20 12.75
C ARG A 63 14.99 -0.49 12.66
N PHE A 64 14.56 -0.92 11.48
CA PHE A 64 13.33 -1.69 11.31
C PHE A 64 13.34 -2.99 12.12
N SER A 65 14.45 -3.74 12.07
CA SER A 65 14.57 -4.99 12.83
C SER A 65 14.36 -4.77 14.33
N ARG A 66 14.97 -3.71 14.90
CA ARG A 66 14.78 -3.35 16.32
C ARG A 66 13.35 -2.91 16.64
N ILE A 67 12.76 -2.06 15.79
CA ILE A 67 11.38 -1.59 15.96
C ILE A 67 10.43 -2.78 16.02
N MET A 68 10.57 -3.71 15.07
CA MET A 68 9.69 -4.87 14.93
C MET A 68 9.93 -5.93 16.01
N ALA A 69 11.19 -6.18 16.40
CA ALA A 69 11.52 -7.09 17.50
C ALA A 69 10.84 -6.67 18.82
N ALA A 70 10.77 -5.36 19.10
CA ALA A 70 10.08 -4.84 20.27
C ALA A 70 8.56 -5.10 20.29
N GLY A 71 7.96 -5.43 19.14
CA GLY A 71 6.54 -5.79 19.01
C GLY A 71 6.27 -7.28 18.85
N ALA A 72 7.30 -8.14 18.87
CA ALA A 72 7.16 -9.55 18.47
C ALA A 72 6.36 -10.42 19.46
N SER A 73 6.03 -9.91 20.65
CA SER A 73 5.38 -10.69 21.71
C SER A 73 3.90 -11.01 21.47
N SER A 74 3.19 -10.22 20.65
CA SER A 74 1.77 -10.43 20.36
C SER A 74 1.32 -9.70 19.09
N PRO A 75 0.19 -10.08 18.47
CA PRO A 75 -0.37 -9.33 17.35
C PRO A 75 -0.63 -7.85 17.69
N LYS A 76 -1.11 -7.56 18.91
CA LYS A 76 -1.33 -6.17 19.35
C LYS A 76 -0.02 -5.39 19.44
N ALA A 77 1.03 -5.99 20.02
CA ALA A 77 2.33 -5.36 20.12
C ALA A 77 2.99 -5.16 18.74
N GLU A 78 2.79 -6.11 17.82
CA GLU A 78 3.29 -6.00 16.45
C GLU A 78 2.64 -4.83 15.71
N ARG A 79 1.32 -4.62 15.85
CA ARG A 79 0.64 -3.44 15.28
C ARG A 79 1.19 -2.12 15.84
N ALA A 80 1.53 -2.07 17.13
CA ALA A 80 2.20 -0.90 17.71
C ALA A 80 3.63 -0.70 17.14
N ALA A 81 4.36 -1.79 16.85
CA ALA A 81 5.65 -1.71 16.16
C ALA A 81 5.52 -1.26 14.70
N VAL A 82 4.50 -1.76 13.99
CA VAL A 82 4.16 -1.31 12.63
C VAL A 82 3.92 0.19 12.61
N SER A 83 3.13 0.73 13.54
CA SER A 83 2.93 2.19 13.66
C SER A 83 4.25 2.95 13.75
N ARG A 84 5.20 2.50 14.58
CA ARG A 84 6.54 3.13 14.68
C ARG A 84 7.38 2.96 13.41
N ALA A 85 7.24 1.83 12.72
CA ALA A 85 7.94 1.57 11.47
C ALA A 85 7.44 2.47 10.34
N VAL A 86 6.12 2.66 10.23
CA VAL A 86 5.48 3.58 9.27
C VAL A 86 5.99 5.00 9.48
N ARG A 87 5.97 5.50 10.71
CA ARG A 87 6.50 6.83 11.06
C ARG A 87 7.96 7.01 10.65
N TYR A 88 8.81 6.05 11.01
CA TYR A 88 10.23 6.08 10.62
C TYR A 88 10.40 6.06 9.10
N TYR A 89 9.59 5.29 8.39
CA TYR A 89 9.65 5.23 6.93
C TYR A 89 9.19 6.52 6.26
N GLU A 90 8.12 7.14 6.74
CA GLU A 90 7.64 8.43 6.25
C GLU A 90 8.66 9.54 6.49
N ASP A 91 9.34 9.57 7.65
CA ASP A 91 10.45 10.50 7.89
C ASP A 91 11.58 10.31 6.86
N ARG A 92 11.92 9.06 6.53
CA ARG A 92 12.92 8.75 5.50
C ARG A 92 12.43 9.14 4.10
N ALA A 93 11.16 8.95 3.81
CA ALA A 93 10.52 9.32 2.53
C ALA A 93 10.49 10.84 2.35
N ALA A 94 10.07 11.59 3.36
CA ALA A 94 10.08 13.05 3.37
C ALA A 94 11.49 13.61 3.14
N GLY A 95 12.52 12.98 3.73
CA GLY A 95 13.92 13.36 3.51
C GLY A 95 14.40 13.21 2.06
N VAL A 96 13.89 12.25 1.29
CA VAL A 96 14.25 12.09 -0.15
C VAL A 96 13.34 12.88 -1.08
N ILE A 97 12.10 13.14 -0.69
CA ILE A 97 11.17 14.01 -1.42
C ILE A 97 11.54 15.48 -1.25
N GLY A 98 12.08 15.86 -0.09
CA GLY A 98 12.40 17.23 0.32
C GLY A 98 11.20 18.00 0.89
N ILE A 99 10.04 17.36 1.05
CA ILE A 99 8.79 17.96 1.53
C ILE A 99 8.10 16.94 2.45
N HIS A 100 7.53 17.42 3.55
CA HIS A 100 6.58 16.67 4.37
C HIS A 100 5.17 16.92 3.82
N ASP A 101 4.43 15.85 3.56
CA ASP A 101 3.07 15.98 3.08
C ASP A 101 2.16 16.60 4.16
N GLN A 102 1.07 17.22 3.72
CA GLN A 102 0.05 17.73 4.64
C GLN A 102 -1.07 16.69 4.84
N PRO A 103 -1.59 16.56 6.08
CA PRO A 103 -2.67 15.65 6.37
C PRO A 103 -3.93 16.02 5.59
N LYS A 104 -4.77 15.03 5.33
CA LYS A 104 -6.10 15.22 4.73
C LYS A 104 -6.06 15.96 3.39
N SER A 105 -5.04 15.67 2.57
CA SER A 105 -4.84 16.35 1.29
C SER A 105 -6.09 16.30 0.39
N ILE A 106 -6.46 17.45 -0.17
CA ILE A 106 -7.68 17.67 -0.97
C ILE A 106 -7.37 17.75 -2.47
N ALA A 107 -8.37 17.51 -3.33
CA ALA A 107 -8.20 17.47 -4.79
C ALA A 107 -7.53 18.70 -5.42
N SER A 108 -7.63 19.89 -4.80
CA SER A 108 -6.94 21.11 -5.27
C SER A 108 -5.41 21.06 -5.14
N GLN A 109 -4.87 20.07 -4.43
CA GLN A 109 -3.44 19.83 -4.26
C GLN A 109 -2.88 18.80 -5.26
N HIS A 110 -3.68 18.36 -6.26
CA HIS A 110 -3.22 17.46 -7.30
C HIS A 110 -1.97 17.99 -8.03
N HIS A 111 -1.09 17.07 -8.46
CA HIS A 111 0.19 17.37 -9.14
C HIS A 111 1.16 18.26 -8.34
N ARG A 112 0.90 18.54 -7.06
CA ARG A 112 1.88 19.19 -6.19
C ARG A 112 2.92 18.16 -5.77
N ARG A 113 4.16 18.37 -6.21
CA ARG A 113 5.30 17.53 -5.82
C ARG A 113 5.37 17.41 -4.31
N GLY A 114 5.49 16.18 -3.81
CA GLY A 114 5.60 15.86 -2.39
C GLY A 114 4.28 15.75 -1.62
N GLN A 115 3.17 16.29 -2.13
CA GLN A 115 1.85 16.06 -1.53
C GLN A 115 1.32 14.70 -1.93
N MET A 116 0.66 14.00 -1.01
CA MET A 116 0.16 12.65 -1.21
C MET A 116 -1.36 12.61 -1.03
N ASP A 117 -2.04 11.86 -1.89
CA ASP A 117 -3.43 11.47 -1.65
C ASP A 117 -3.51 10.11 -0.94
N CYS A 118 -4.72 9.62 -0.69
CA CYS A 118 -4.91 8.32 -0.06
C CYS A 118 -4.35 7.14 -0.89
N VAL A 119 -4.25 7.28 -2.21
CA VAL A 119 -3.71 6.25 -3.09
C VAL A 119 -2.19 6.19 -2.93
N ASP A 120 -1.53 7.33 -2.93
CA ASP A 120 -0.09 7.46 -2.66
C ASP A 120 0.25 6.89 -1.28
N GLU A 121 -0.43 7.39 -0.25
CA GLU A 121 -0.23 6.98 1.15
C GLU A 121 -0.38 5.47 1.36
N SER A 122 -1.50 4.90 0.88
CA SER A 122 -1.74 3.47 0.99
C SER A 122 -0.75 2.64 0.18
N THR A 123 -0.26 3.14 -0.96
CA THR A 123 0.74 2.45 -1.80
C THR A 123 2.12 2.45 -1.14
N ASN A 124 2.52 3.59 -0.59
CA ASN A 124 3.79 3.76 0.11
C ASN A 124 3.83 2.91 1.38
N THR A 125 2.76 2.97 2.19
CA THR A 125 2.63 2.15 3.41
C THR A 125 2.66 0.66 3.06
N ARG A 126 1.93 0.21 2.04
CA ARG A 126 1.98 -1.20 1.63
C ARG A 126 3.37 -1.63 1.16
N SER A 127 4.08 -0.76 0.45
CA SER A 127 5.45 -1.05 0.00
C SER A 127 6.41 -1.28 1.17
N LEU A 128 6.30 -0.48 2.23
CA LEU A 128 7.01 -0.72 3.49
C LEU A 128 6.59 -2.04 4.13
N LEU A 129 5.29 -2.32 4.26
CA LEU A 129 4.82 -3.53 4.92
C LEU A 129 5.33 -4.79 4.21
N LEU A 130 5.30 -4.80 2.87
CA LEU A 130 5.88 -5.87 2.07
C LEU A 130 7.39 -5.99 2.31
N TYR A 131 8.11 -4.86 2.41
CA TYR A 131 9.54 -4.86 2.74
C TYR A 131 9.84 -5.54 4.09
N LEU A 132 9.00 -5.31 5.10
CA LEU A 132 9.11 -5.94 6.42
C LEU A 132 8.76 -7.44 6.35
N GLU A 133 7.67 -7.79 5.66
CA GLU A 133 7.21 -9.19 5.48
C GLU A 133 8.29 -10.06 4.82
N ARG A 134 8.89 -9.60 3.72
CA ARG A 134 9.93 -10.36 3.00
C ARG A 134 11.20 -10.59 3.81
N ARG A 135 11.44 -9.78 4.83
CA ARG A 135 12.55 -9.92 5.76
C ARG A 135 12.19 -10.73 7.01
N GLY A 136 10.98 -11.30 7.04
CA GLY A 136 10.48 -12.07 8.18
C GLY A 136 10.34 -11.24 9.46
N LEU A 137 10.18 -9.91 9.32
CA LEU A 137 10.06 -8.99 10.47
C LEU A 137 8.62 -8.91 10.99
N LEU A 138 7.62 -9.30 10.19
CA LEU A 138 6.25 -9.55 10.65
C LEU A 138 6.16 -11.02 11.10
N LYS A 139 5.75 -11.24 12.36
CA LYS A 139 5.57 -12.55 12.99
C LYS A 139 4.11 -12.96 13.13
N HIS A 140 3.24 -11.97 13.29
CA HIS A 140 1.81 -12.15 13.61
C HIS A 140 0.88 -11.82 12.45
N HIS A 141 1.33 -11.02 11.49
CA HIS A 141 0.53 -10.59 10.34
C HIS A 141 1.21 -10.87 9.01
N THR A 142 0.38 -11.00 7.97
CA THR A 142 0.77 -10.95 6.56
C THR A 142 0.19 -9.71 5.89
N VAL A 143 0.76 -9.31 4.75
CA VAL A 143 0.33 -8.12 4.01
C VAL A 143 -0.73 -8.50 2.98
N ASP A 144 -1.86 -7.79 3.01
CA ASP A 144 -2.95 -7.98 2.05
C ASP A 144 -2.88 -6.91 0.93
N ARG A 145 -3.81 -6.98 -0.02
CA ARG A 145 -4.02 -5.89 -1.00
C ARG A 145 -4.62 -4.67 -0.30
N ASN A 146 -4.34 -3.48 -0.84
CA ASN A 146 -5.00 -2.25 -0.39
C ASN A 146 -6.51 -2.39 -0.57
N VAL A 147 -7.25 -1.75 0.35
CA VAL A 147 -8.71 -1.71 0.32
C VAL A 147 -9.15 -0.26 0.18
N THR A 148 -10.18 -0.05 -0.63
CA THR A 148 -10.79 1.26 -0.86
C THR A 148 -12.19 1.29 -0.25
N ARG A 149 -12.64 2.47 0.16
CA ARG A 149 -14.02 2.74 0.58
C ARG A 149 -14.50 4.07 0.00
N GLY A 150 -15.82 4.26 0.04
CA GLY A 150 -16.48 5.48 -0.42
C GLY A 150 -16.56 5.57 -1.93
N PHE A 151 -17.64 6.16 -2.41
CA PHE A 151 -17.84 6.54 -3.79
C PHE A 151 -18.51 7.92 -3.77
N LEU A 152 -18.22 8.80 -4.73
CA LEU A 152 -18.82 10.15 -4.73
C LEU A 152 -20.36 10.15 -4.64
N LEU A 153 -21.02 9.03 -4.99
CA LEU A 153 -22.46 8.83 -4.91
C LEU A 153 -23.00 8.45 -3.51
N ASP A 154 -22.17 7.99 -2.57
CA ASP A 154 -22.58 7.61 -1.20
C ASP A 154 -22.24 8.67 -0.14
N GLY A 155 -21.78 9.86 -0.58
CA GLY A 155 -21.41 10.97 0.28
C GLY A 155 -20.10 10.77 1.05
N ARG A 156 -19.35 9.70 0.79
CA ARG A 156 -18.02 9.48 1.37
C ARG A 156 -16.93 9.83 0.36
N TYR A 157 -15.90 10.53 0.82
CA TYR A 157 -14.72 10.79 0.01
C TYR A 157 -14.03 9.46 -0.31
N PRO A 158 -13.73 9.15 -1.59
CA PRO A 158 -12.97 7.96 -1.96
C PRO A 158 -11.67 7.90 -1.16
N HIS A 159 -11.47 6.81 -0.43
CA HIS A 159 -10.33 6.65 0.47
C HIS A 159 -9.72 5.26 0.36
N ALA A 160 -8.41 5.15 0.54
CA ALA A 160 -7.66 3.91 0.41
C ALA A 160 -6.75 3.68 1.63
N THR A 161 -6.52 2.41 1.99
CA THR A 161 -5.64 2.04 3.11
C THR A 161 -4.85 0.78 2.80
N ALA A 162 -3.64 0.70 3.36
CA ALA A 162 -2.87 -0.54 3.39
C ALA A 162 -3.46 -1.51 4.43
N VAL A 163 -3.30 -2.81 4.22
CA VAL A 163 -3.97 -3.82 5.04
C VAL A 163 -3.01 -4.90 5.52
N LEU A 164 -3.05 -5.17 6.82
CA LEU A 164 -2.48 -6.36 7.43
C LEU A 164 -3.57 -7.39 7.75
N ARG A 165 -3.25 -8.67 7.68
CA ARG A 165 -4.12 -9.77 8.08
C ARG A 165 -3.42 -10.58 9.15
N ASP A 166 -4.07 -10.81 10.29
CA ASP A 166 -3.53 -11.71 11.31
C ASP A 166 -3.90 -13.18 11.03
N ARG A 167 -3.38 -14.08 11.88
CA ARG A 167 -3.59 -15.53 11.75
C ARG A 167 -5.04 -15.98 11.92
N SER A 168 -5.90 -15.20 12.60
CA SER A 168 -7.32 -15.52 12.71
C SER A 168 -8.12 -15.07 11.47
N GLY A 169 -7.46 -14.39 10.53
CA GLY A 169 -8.07 -13.81 9.34
C GLY A 169 -8.60 -12.39 9.56
N THR A 170 -8.43 -11.82 10.76
CA THR A 170 -8.84 -10.44 11.02
C THR A 170 -7.96 -9.49 10.22
N LYS A 171 -8.60 -8.58 9.49
CA LYS A 171 -7.92 -7.55 8.71
C LYS A 171 -7.83 -6.25 9.48
N TRP A 172 -6.69 -5.58 9.36
CA TRP A 172 -6.37 -4.34 10.04
C TRP A 172 -5.99 -3.29 9.00
N ALA A 173 -6.71 -2.18 8.98
CA ALA A 173 -6.34 -1.00 8.19
C ALA A 173 -5.11 -0.33 8.81
N ILE A 174 -4.17 0.11 7.98
CA ILE A 174 -3.00 0.91 8.34
C ILE A 174 -3.09 2.20 7.50
N ASP A 175 -3.70 3.23 8.08
CA ASP A 175 -4.06 4.45 7.36
C ASP A 175 -3.24 5.65 7.86
N SER A 176 -2.26 6.09 7.06
CA SER A 176 -1.35 7.20 7.36
C SER A 176 -1.91 8.59 7.01
N TRP A 177 -3.00 8.67 6.26
CA TRP A 177 -3.45 9.91 5.59
C TRP A 177 -3.93 11.05 6.52
N TYR A 178 -4.30 10.72 7.76
CA TYR A 178 -4.92 11.68 8.68
C TYR A 178 -3.93 12.58 9.42
N GLU A 179 -2.65 12.21 9.47
CA GLU A 179 -1.58 12.95 10.12
C GLU A 179 -0.54 13.38 9.07
N PRO A 180 0.26 14.44 9.29
CA PRO A 180 1.39 14.76 8.42
C PRO A 180 2.43 13.62 8.39
N ALA A 181 3.24 13.51 7.33
CA ALA A 181 4.37 12.56 7.26
C ALA A 181 5.15 12.45 8.57
N GLY A 182 5.23 11.23 9.10
CA GLY A 182 5.90 10.90 10.37
C GLY A 182 4.94 10.83 11.56
N GLY A 183 3.66 11.16 11.35
CA GLY A 183 2.57 11.03 12.31
C GLY A 183 2.09 9.57 12.49
N PRO A 184 1.44 9.23 13.62
CA PRO A 184 0.99 7.87 13.85
C PRO A 184 -0.17 7.48 12.91
N PRO A 185 -0.04 6.38 12.13
CA PRO A 185 -1.15 5.90 11.32
C PRO A 185 -2.31 5.42 12.19
N ASP A 186 -3.52 5.51 11.67
CA ASP A 186 -4.71 4.93 12.25
C ASP A 186 -4.74 3.41 11.99
N ILE A 187 -4.52 2.63 13.05
CA ILE A 187 -4.51 1.17 13.00
C ILE A 187 -5.71 0.59 13.73
N ARG A 188 -6.61 -0.07 12.99
CA ARG A 188 -7.87 -0.61 13.52
C ARG A 188 -8.44 -1.74 12.68
N PRO A 189 -9.43 -2.50 13.18
CA PRO A 189 -10.11 -3.51 12.37
C PRO A 189 -10.65 -2.89 11.08
N LEU A 190 -10.40 -3.56 9.95
CA LEU A 190 -10.81 -3.06 8.63
C LEU A 190 -12.34 -2.87 8.55
N SER A 191 -13.11 -3.74 9.22
CA SER A 191 -14.57 -3.65 9.30
C SER A 191 -15.06 -2.37 10.00
N GLU A 192 -14.31 -1.87 10.98
CA GLU A 192 -14.59 -0.59 11.64
C GLU A 192 -14.16 0.58 10.75
N TRP A 193 -12.97 0.48 10.14
CA TRP A 193 -12.49 1.48 9.21
C TRP A 193 -13.49 1.69 8.07
N LEU A 194 -14.01 0.63 7.44
CA LEU A 194 -14.98 0.74 6.34
C LEU A 194 -16.24 1.56 6.67
N LYS A 195 -16.62 1.69 7.95
CA LYS A 195 -17.81 2.45 8.39
C LYS A 195 -17.55 3.95 8.56
N ARG A 196 -16.29 4.40 8.59
CA ARG A 196 -15.89 5.80 8.85
C ARG A 196 -15.67 6.61 7.57
N GLY A 197 -15.26 7.88 7.72
CA GLY A 197 -14.85 8.73 6.60
C GLY A 197 -15.97 9.56 5.96
N VAL A 198 -17.12 9.72 6.63
CA VAL A 198 -18.12 10.71 6.23
C VAL A 198 -17.48 12.10 6.38
N MET A 199 -17.40 12.86 5.29
CA MET A 199 -16.75 14.18 5.22
C MET A 199 -15.28 14.23 5.68
N GLY A 200 -14.53 13.13 5.58
CA GLY A 200 -13.10 13.13 5.96
C GLY A 200 -12.84 13.18 7.47
N VAL A 201 -13.85 12.85 8.29
CA VAL A 201 -13.71 12.70 9.75
C VAL A 201 -13.12 11.30 10.08
N ARG A 202 -12.24 11.26 11.09
CA ARG A 202 -11.47 10.08 11.52
C ARG A 202 -12.32 9.00 12.19
#